data_AF-A0A6M3JW57-F1
#
_entry.id   AF-A0A6M3JW57-F1
#
_cell.length_a   1.000
_cell.length_b   1.000
_cell.length_c   1.000
_cell.angle_alpha   90.00
_cell.angle_beta   90.00
_cell.angle_gamma   90.00
#
_symmetry.space_group_name_H-M   'P 1'
#
loop_
_entity.id
_entity.type
_entity.pdbx_description
1 polymer ?
#
loop_
_entity_poly.entity_id
_entity_poly.type
_entity_poly.pdbx_seq_one_letter_code
_entity_poly.pdbx_strand_id
1 'polypeptide(L)'
;MNSIPIYDYSCESCGNIHETVKGIDVTRIKCPACGKTAKRIISLAGVNTINEDAGWIKGVLEVVDKQGQEPETKEFLRNPTRSNYKAWMKARGLRHYEPGEENTRPEPVNQEDKRRRMKYVMDNYQKRNALEVRT
;
A
#
# COMPACT_ATOMS: atom_id res chain seq x y z
N MET A 1 -27.83 -7.93 25.33
CA MET A 1 -27.61 -6.67 26.05
C MET A 1 -27.50 -5.57 25.00
N ASN A 2 -28.45 -4.64 24.95
CA ASN A 2 -28.36 -3.49 24.04
C ASN A 2 -27.31 -2.54 24.60
N SER A 3 -26.11 -2.53 24.00
CA SER A 3 -25.06 -1.58 24.36
C SER A 3 -25.48 -0.18 23.93
N ILE A 4 -25.62 0.75 24.88
CA ILE A 4 -25.92 2.15 24.56
C ILE A 4 -24.60 2.83 24.17
N PRO A 5 -24.50 3.43 22.97
CA PRO A 5 -23.27 4.04 22.50
C PRO A 5 -22.88 5.31 23.28
N ILE A 6 -21.59 5.62 23.26
CA ILE A 6 -21.02 6.88 23.75
C ILE A 6 -20.87 7.82 22.56
N TYR A 7 -21.23 9.09 22.75
CA TYR A 7 -21.06 10.14 21.75
C TYR A 7 -20.42 11.38 22.34
N ASP A 8 -19.73 12.12 21.47
CA ASP A 8 -19.16 13.42 21.79
C ASP A 8 -20.17 14.54 21.46
N TYR A 9 -20.25 15.54 22.32
CA TYR A 9 -21.11 16.71 22.13
C TYR A 9 -20.31 18.00 22.29
N SER A 10 -20.43 18.88 21.30
CA SER A 10 -19.83 20.23 21.33
C SER A 10 -20.88 21.28 21.67
N CYS A 11 -20.58 22.14 22.63
CA CYS A 11 -21.41 23.30 22.95
C CYS A 11 -20.94 24.54 22.19
N GLU A 12 -21.81 25.08 21.33
CA GLU A 12 -21.52 26.31 20.56
C GLU A 12 -21.39 27.56 21.44
N SER A 13 -21.87 27.51 22.68
CA SER A 13 -21.86 28.68 23.57
C SER A 13 -20.64 28.79 24.46
N CYS A 14 -20.07 27.68 24.93
CA CYS A 14 -18.87 27.69 25.78
C CYS A 14 -17.67 26.99 25.14
N GLY A 15 -17.83 26.38 23.97
CA GLY A 15 -16.76 25.67 23.25
C GLY A 15 -16.38 24.30 23.83
N ASN A 16 -16.90 23.92 24.98
CA ASN A 16 -16.54 22.64 25.60
C ASN A 16 -17.10 21.43 24.83
N ILE A 17 -16.25 20.41 24.72
CA ILE A 17 -16.59 19.07 24.21
C ILE A 17 -16.69 18.12 25.41
N HIS A 18 -17.71 17.28 25.43
CA HIS A 18 -17.89 16.27 26.48
C HIS A 18 -18.50 14.99 25.93
N GLU A 19 -18.10 13.86 26.53
CA GLU A 19 -18.57 12.52 26.17
C GLU A 19 -19.78 12.14 27.01
N THR A 20 -20.78 11.49 26.41
CA THR A 20 -21.96 11.00 27.14
C THR A 20 -22.59 9.79 26.46
N VAL A 21 -23.01 8.82 27.28
CA VAL A 21 -23.80 7.64 26.86
C VAL A 21 -25.23 8.08 26.50
N LYS A 22 -25.64 7.95 25.24
CA LYS A 22 -27.00 8.26 24.77
C LYS A 22 -27.49 7.29 23.69
N GLY A 23 -28.81 7.23 23.53
CA GLY A 23 -29.44 6.57 22.38
C GLY A 23 -29.00 7.20 21.06
N ILE A 24 -29.06 6.40 19.99
CA ILE A 24 -28.64 6.81 18.63
C ILE A 24 -29.46 7.97 18.05
N ASP A 25 -30.69 8.12 18.54
CA ASP A 25 -31.68 9.14 18.17
C ASP A 25 -31.41 10.50 18.84
N VAL A 26 -30.59 10.54 19.89
CA VAL A 26 -30.29 11.79 20.61
C VAL A 26 -29.17 12.57 19.89
N THR A 27 -29.53 13.74 19.36
CA THR A 27 -28.61 14.62 18.63
C THR A 27 -28.24 15.90 19.39
N ARG A 28 -29.01 16.24 20.44
CA ARG A 28 -28.81 17.45 21.24
C ARG A 28 -28.99 17.14 22.72
N ILE A 29 -28.11 17.69 23.55
CA ILE A 29 -28.17 17.59 25.00
C ILE A 29 -27.94 18.96 25.66
N LYS A 30 -28.21 19.06 26.96
CA LYS A 30 -27.78 20.22 27.75
C LYS A 30 -26.30 20.08 28.07
N CYS A 31 -25.54 21.14 27.82
CA CYS A 31 -24.14 21.24 28.17
C CYS A 31 -23.98 21.21 29.70
N PRO A 32 -23.16 20.31 30.26
CA PRO A 32 -22.94 20.24 31.71
C PRO A 32 -22.18 21.45 32.26
N ALA A 33 -21.43 22.18 31.42
CA ALA A 33 -20.64 23.33 31.84
C ALA A 33 -21.44 24.64 31.90
N CYS A 34 -22.32 24.90 30.92
CA CYS A 34 -23.04 26.18 30.82
C CYS A 34 -24.56 26.06 30.72
N GLY A 35 -25.12 24.85 30.72
CA GLY A 35 -26.56 24.58 30.65
C GLY A 35 -27.23 24.80 29.30
N LYS A 36 -26.54 25.42 28.33
CA LYS A 36 -27.04 25.67 26.96
C LYS A 36 -27.00 24.40 26.12
N THR A 37 -27.53 24.47 24.89
CA THR A 37 -27.59 23.30 24.00
C THR A 37 -26.21 22.92 23.46
N ALA A 38 -25.90 21.63 23.50
CA ALA A 38 -24.75 21.02 22.84
C ALA A 38 -25.23 20.06 21.74
N LYS A 39 -24.51 20.03 20.62
CA LYS A 39 -24.83 19.19 19.45
C LYS A 39 -23.87 18.02 19.39
N ARG A 40 -24.38 16.84 19.02
CA ARG A 40 -23.56 15.66 18.78
C ARG A 40 -22.58 15.96 17.65
N ILE A 41 -21.30 15.69 17.88
CA ILE A 41 -20.26 15.78 16.87
C ILE A 41 -19.73 14.37 16.56
N ILE A 42 -19.20 14.21 15.36
CA ILE A 42 -18.39 13.07 14.99
C ILE A 42 -16.96 13.59 15.06
N SER A 43 -16.24 13.26 16.12
CA SER A 43 -14.81 13.56 16.23
C SER A 43 -14.08 12.77 15.15
N LEU A 44 -13.41 13.47 14.23
CA LEU A 44 -12.42 12.84 13.38
C LEU A 44 -11.29 12.39 14.32
N ALA A 45 -11.15 11.09 14.53
CA ALA A 45 -10.02 10.55 15.26
C ALA A 45 -8.73 11.10 14.62
N GLY A 46 -7.86 11.74 15.41
CA GLY A 46 -6.60 12.33 14.95
C GLY A 46 -5.62 11.32 14.32
N VAL A 47 -5.96 10.03 14.33
CA VAL A 47 -5.31 8.97 13.56
C VAL A 47 -6.38 8.28 12.72
N ASN A 48 -6.50 8.70 11.47
CA ASN A 48 -7.38 8.09 10.49
C ASN A 48 -6.76 6.78 9.96
N THR A 49 -7.09 5.64 10.59
CA THR A 49 -6.69 4.30 10.13
C THR A 49 -7.54 3.77 8.96
N ILE A 50 -8.55 4.52 8.49
CA ILE A 50 -9.43 4.11 7.38
C ILE A 50 -8.66 4.03 6.04
N ASN A 51 -7.48 4.65 5.94
CA ASN A 51 -6.66 4.67 4.71
C ASN A 51 -5.60 3.56 4.61
N GLU A 52 -5.53 2.63 5.56
CA GLU A 52 -4.73 1.41 5.36
C GLU A 52 -5.37 0.46 4.34
N ASP A 53 -6.67 0.59 4.11
CA ASP A 53 -7.45 -0.21 3.17
C ASP A 53 -7.73 0.57 1.88
N ALA A 54 -6.71 0.78 1.06
CA ALA A 54 -6.95 1.25 -0.30
C ALA A 54 -7.53 0.10 -1.14
N GLY A 55 -8.75 0.26 -1.68
CA GLY A 55 -9.48 -0.81 -2.36
C GLY A 55 -8.72 -1.52 -3.48
N TRP A 56 -7.79 -0.82 -4.15
CA TRP A 56 -6.94 -1.37 -5.21
C TRP A 56 -5.82 -2.30 -4.70
N ILE A 57 -5.46 -2.27 -3.41
CA ILE A 57 -4.39 -3.12 -2.84
C ILE A 57 -4.78 -4.60 -2.97
N LYS A 58 -6.07 -4.92 -2.91
CA LYS A 58 -6.55 -6.30 -3.15
C LYS A 58 -6.19 -6.82 -4.55
N GLY A 59 -6.19 -5.96 -5.56
CA GLY A 59 -5.79 -6.33 -6.92
C GLY A 59 -4.30 -6.65 -7.05
N VAL A 60 -3.45 -6.08 -6.18
CA VAL A 60 -2.02 -6.39 -6.16
C VAL A 60 -1.77 -7.85 -5.78
N LEU A 61 -2.64 -8.47 -4.98
CA LEU A 61 -2.53 -9.88 -4.58
C LEU A 61 -2.63 -10.87 -5.76
N GLU A 62 -3.13 -10.42 -6.92
CA GLU A 62 -3.17 -11.24 -8.14
C GLU A 62 -1.79 -11.45 -8.76
N VAL A 63 -0.88 -10.48 -8.58
CA VAL A 63 0.46 -10.48 -9.19
C VAL A 63 1.57 -10.83 -8.21
N VAL A 64 1.29 -10.83 -6.91
CA VAL A 64 2.24 -11.22 -5.86
C VAL A 64 2.53 -12.72 -5.96
N ASP A 65 3.80 -13.09 -5.84
CA ASP A 65 4.24 -14.49 -5.75
C ASP A 65 3.69 -15.14 -4.48
N LYS A 66 2.75 -16.06 -4.65
CA LYS A 66 2.04 -16.75 -3.54
C LYS A 66 2.92 -17.79 -2.85
N GLN A 67 4.02 -18.20 -3.46
CA GLN A 67 4.97 -19.17 -2.93
C GLN A 67 6.16 -18.51 -2.22
N GLY A 68 6.28 -17.18 -2.33
CA GLY A 68 7.33 -16.38 -1.71
C GLY A 68 7.46 -16.64 -0.21
N GLN A 69 8.68 -16.96 0.22
CA GLN A 69 8.95 -17.32 1.62
C GLN A 69 9.36 -16.12 2.49
N GLU A 70 9.57 -14.96 1.88
CA GLU A 70 10.05 -13.76 2.56
C GLU A 70 8.99 -13.24 3.55
N PRO A 71 9.42 -12.71 4.70
CA PRO A 71 8.50 -12.30 5.76
C PRO A 71 7.55 -11.18 5.30
N GLU A 72 8.02 -10.23 4.50
CA GLU A 72 7.21 -9.12 3.98
C GLU A 72 6.15 -9.62 2.98
N THR A 73 6.49 -10.61 2.14
CA THR A 73 5.54 -11.23 1.20
C THR A 73 4.44 -11.96 1.97
N LYS A 74 4.80 -12.75 2.98
CA LYS A 74 3.85 -13.48 3.82
C LYS A 74 2.94 -12.53 4.60
N GLU A 75 3.52 -11.49 5.20
CA GLU A 75 2.76 -10.51 5.97
C GLU A 75 1.80 -9.72 5.09
N PHE A 76 2.22 -9.34 3.87
CA PHE A 76 1.35 -8.67 2.92
C PHE A 76 0.21 -9.56 2.41
N LEU A 77 0.49 -10.84 2.11
CA LEU A 77 -0.54 -11.81 1.70
C LEU A 77 -1.56 -12.08 2.83
N ARG A 78 -1.10 -12.10 4.09
CA ARG A 78 -1.96 -12.30 5.27
C ARG A 78 -2.81 -11.07 5.57
N ASN A 79 -2.19 -9.89 5.54
CA ASN A 79 -2.76 -8.61 5.93
C ASN A 79 -2.47 -7.57 4.83
N PRO A 80 -3.32 -7.44 3.80
CA PRO A 80 -3.07 -6.60 2.63
C PRO A 80 -3.37 -5.11 2.90
N THR A 81 -2.60 -4.51 3.82
CA THR A 81 -2.68 -3.09 4.18
C THR A 81 -1.71 -2.25 3.35
N ARG A 82 -1.92 -0.94 3.29
CA ARG A 82 -1.04 0.01 2.59
C ARG A 82 0.37 0.00 3.16
N SER A 83 0.51 -0.12 4.47
CA SER A 83 1.80 -0.24 5.14
C SER A 83 2.53 -1.53 4.76
N ASN A 84 1.84 -2.67 4.76
CA ASN A 84 2.43 -3.96 4.36
C ASN A 84 2.77 -3.99 2.86
N TYR A 85 1.93 -3.40 2.01
CA TYR A 85 2.21 -3.21 0.58
C TYR A 85 3.51 -2.42 0.34
N LYS A 86 3.70 -1.30 1.04
CA LYS A 86 4.91 -0.47 0.92
C LYS A 86 6.16 -1.21 1.39
N ALA A 87 6.05 -1.96 2.49
CA ALA A 87 7.15 -2.79 3.00
C ALA A 87 7.53 -3.88 1.99
N TRP A 88 6.53 -4.58 1.44
CA TRP A 88 6.72 -5.59 0.40
C TRP A 88 7.38 -5.00 -0.86
N MET A 89 6.89 -3.87 -1.38
CA MET A 89 7.51 -3.24 -2.55
C MET A 89 8.97 -2.84 -2.29
N LYS A 90 9.26 -2.26 -1.12
CA LYS A 90 10.62 -1.86 -0.73
C LYS A 90 11.56 -3.07 -0.67
N ALA A 91 11.12 -4.17 -0.05
CA ALA A 91 11.90 -5.41 0.03
C ALA A 91 12.19 -6.01 -1.35
N ARG A 92 11.26 -5.87 -2.29
CA ARG A 92 11.40 -6.36 -3.67
C ARG A 92 12.09 -5.37 -4.61
N GLY A 93 12.47 -4.17 -4.13
CA GLY A 93 13.04 -3.12 -4.98
C GLY A 93 12.06 -2.61 -6.05
N LEU A 94 10.76 -2.79 -5.84
CA LEU A 94 9.71 -2.37 -6.77
C LEU A 94 9.38 -0.88 -6.53
N ARG A 95 8.99 -0.21 -7.61
CA ARG A 95 8.46 1.15 -7.57
C ARG A 95 7.16 1.22 -8.36
N HIS A 96 6.37 2.25 -8.07
CA HIS A 96 5.22 2.54 -8.89
C HIS A 96 5.66 2.93 -10.30
N TYR A 97 4.76 2.65 -11.22
CA TYR A 97 4.85 3.08 -12.59
C TYR A 97 4.39 4.53 -12.69
N GLU A 98 5.19 5.37 -13.34
CA GLU A 98 4.87 6.79 -13.50
C GLU A 98 4.08 7.02 -14.80
N PRO A 99 3.13 7.97 -14.84
CA PRO A 99 2.43 8.33 -16.07
C PRO A 99 3.43 8.77 -17.15
N GLY A 100 3.34 8.12 -18.32
CA GLY A 100 4.24 8.40 -19.45
C GLY A 100 5.44 7.46 -19.56
N GLU A 101 5.64 6.55 -18.59
CA GLU A 101 6.45 5.37 -18.86
C GLU A 101 5.71 4.51 -19.90
N GLU A 102 6.44 3.99 -20.90
CA GLU A 102 5.89 3.01 -21.86
C GLU A 102 6.06 1.61 -21.32
N ASN A 103 5.10 0.71 -21.58
CA ASN A 103 5.17 -0.68 -21.13
C ASN A 103 6.29 -1.37 -21.90
N THR A 104 7.52 -1.20 -21.42
CA THR A 104 8.73 -1.80 -21.99
C THR A 104 8.82 -3.25 -21.56
N ARG A 105 7.71 -4.01 -21.61
CA ARG A 105 7.83 -5.45 -21.64
C ARG A 105 8.72 -5.74 -22.84
N PRO A 106 9.97 -6.20 -22.65
CA PRO A 106 10.86 -6.38 -23.76
C PRO A 106 10.19 -7.36 -24.71
N GLU A 107 10.18 -7.01 -26.00
CA GLU A 107 9.61 -7.90 -27.01
C GLU A 107 10.21 -9.30 -26.83
N PRO A 108 9.42 -10.36 -26.98
CA PRO A 108 9.92 -11.72 -26.85
C PRO A 108 11.10 -11.89 -27.79
N VAL A 109 12.28 -12.13 -27.21
CA VAL A 109 13.51 -12.23 -27.97
C VAL A 109 13.43 -13.44 -28.89
N ASN A 110 13.63 -13.24 -30.20
CA ASN A 110 13.82 -14.34 -31.13
C ASN A 110 15.04 -15.18 -30.68
N GLN A 111 14.76 -16.41 -30.24
CA GLN A 111 15.77 -17.28 -29.65
C GLN A 111 16.88 -17.66 -30.65
N GLU A 112 16.54 -17.78 -31.94
CA GLU A 112 17.50 -18.08 -32.98
C GLU A 112 18.45 -16.89 -33.22
N ASP A 113 17.90 -15.68 -33.31
CA ASP A 113 18.70 -14.46 -33.41
C ASP A 113 19.61 -14.25 -32.21
N LYS A 114 19.11 -14.54 -31.00
CA LYS A 114 19.91 -14.48 -29.77
C LYS A 114 21.09 -15.45 -29.82
N ARG A 115 20.85 -16.71 -30.23
CA ARG A 115 21.91 -17.73 -30.39
C ARG A 115 22.93 -17.31 -31.42
N ARG A 116 22.49 -16.81 -32.58
CA ARG A 116 23.38 -16.33 -33.65
C ARG A 116 24.28 -15.19 -33.18
N ARG A 117 23.71 -14.17 -32.52
CA ARG A 117 24.46 -13.05 -31.96
C ARG A 117 25.44 -13.50 -30.89
N MET A 118 25.02 -14.39 -29.99
CA MET A 118 25.89 -14.94 -28.94
C MET A 118 27.09 -15.67 -29.54
N LYS A 119 26.86 -16.53 -30.54
CA LYS A 119 27.93 -17.23 -31.25
C LYS A 119 28.93 -16.25 -31.87
N TYR A 120 28.43 -15.25 -32.61
CA TYR A 120 29.28 -14.23 -33.21
C TYR A 120 30.15 -13.50 -32.18
N VAL A 121 29.57 -13.09 -31.04
CA VAL A 121 30.32 -12.41 -29.97
C VAL A 121 31.42 -13.31 -29.42
N MET A 122 31.11 -14.59 -29.16
CA MET A 122 32.09 -15.55 -28.64
C MET A 122 33.21 -15.86 -29.63
N ASP A 123 32.87 -16.08 -30.90
CA ASP A 123 33.86 -16.34 -31.97
C ASP A 123 34.84 -15.16 -32.09
N ASN A 124 34.34 -13.92 -32.05
CA ASN A 124 35.20 -12.72 -32.09
C ASN A 124 36.01 -12.52 -30.81
N TYR A 125 35.46 -12.87 -29.65
CA TYR A 125 36.22 -12.86 -28.39
C TYR A 125 37.38 -13.84 -28.44
N GLN A 126 37.15 -15.08 -28.89
CA GLN A 126 38.18 -16.10 -29.01
C GLN A 126 39.26 -15.69 -30.01
N LYS A 127 38.89 -15.14 -31.18
CA LYS A 127 39.85 -14.64 -32.17
C LYS A 127 40.73 -13.52 -31.63
N ARG A 128 40.15 -12.54 -30.93
CA ARG A 128 40.91 -11.41 -30.34
C ARG A 128 41.89 -11.85 -29.26
N ASN A 129 41.55 -12.91 -28.51
CA ASN A 129 42.37 -13.43 -27.42
C ASN A 129 43.19 -14.66 -27.81
N ALA A 130 43.24 -15.00 -29.11
CA ALA A 130 44.03 -16.12 -29.58
C ALA A 130 45.52 -15.80 -29.41
N LEU A 131 46.24 -16.66 -28.70
CA LEU A 131 47.68 -16.56 -28.56
C LEU A 131 48.34 -17.44 -29.62
N GLU A 132 49.14 -16.82 -30.50
CA GLU A 132 49.97 -17.55 -31.45
C GLU A 132 51.37 -17.73 -30.88
N VAL A 133 51.79 -18.97 -30.65
CA VAL A 133 53.16 -19.29 -30.25
C VAL A 133 53.98 -19.49 -31.52
N ARG A 134 54.94 -18.59 -31.77
CA ARG A 134 55.91 -18.72 -32.87
C ARG A 134 57.11 -19.52 -32.37
N THR A 135 57.31 -20.70 -32.92
CA THR A 135 58.51 -21.55 -32.74
C THR A 135 59.62 -21.17 -33.70
#